data_AF-A0A3B0RPS2-F1
#
_entry.id   AF-A0A3B0RPS2-F1
#
_cell.length_a   1.000
_cell.length_b   1.000
_cell.length_c   1.000
_cell.angle_alpha   90.00
_cell.angle_beta   90.00
_cell.angle_gamma   90.00
#
_symmetry.space_group_name_H-M   'P 1'
#
loop_
_entity.id
_entity.type
_entity.pdbx_description
1 polymer ?
#
loop_
_entity_poly.entity_id
_entity_poly.type
_entity_poly.pdbx_seq_one_letter_code
_entity_poly.pdbx_strand_id
1 'polypeptide(L)' 'LKTREDINVILAEHTGQPLEVVTDDTERDFWLGPEEAIEYGVLDAVLSGRQLEAVST' A
#
# COMPACT_ATOMS: atom_id res chain seq x y z
N LEU A 1 13.30 -10.53 13.63
CA LEU A 1 12.31 -9.89 14.55
C LEU A 1 10.94 -10.44 14.13
N LYS A 2 10.33 -11.32 14.92
CA LYS A 2 9.14 -12.07 14.48
C LYS A 2 7.98 -11.18 14.00
N THR A 3 7.77 -10.04 14.67
CA THR A 3 6.72 -9.07 14.33
C THR A 3 6.87 -8.46 12.93
N ARG A 4 8.10 -8.31 12.43
CA ARG A 4 8.34 -7.72 11.11
C ARG A 4 7.94 -8.68 9.99
N GLU A 5 8.25 -9.96 10.16
CA GLU A 5 7.84 -11.03 9.24
C GLU A 5 6.31 -11.13 9.17
N ASP A 6 5.64 -11.09 10.33
CA ASP A 6 4.16 -11.12 10.39
C ASP A 6 3.54 -9.93 9.64
N ILE A 7 4.11 -8.72 9.78
CA ILE A 7 3.64 -7.52 9.06
C ILE A 7 3.85 -7.66 7.55
N ASN A 8 5.00 -8.17 7.12
CA ASN A 8 5.30 -8.33 5.69
C ASN A 8 4.38 -9.35 5.02
N VAL A 9 3.98 -10.41 5.74
CA VAL A 9 2.98 -11.37 5.26
C VAL A 9 1.63 -10.71 5.05
N ILE A 10 1.17 -9.92 6.02
CA ILE A 10 -0.10 -9.18 5.93
C ILE A 10 -0.07 -8.20 4.74
N LEU A 11 1.03 -7.45 4.61
CA LEU A 11 1.20 -6.52 3.50
C LEU A 11 1.15 -7.25 2.15
N ALA A 12 1.90 -8.34 1.98
CA ALA A 12 1.90 -9.14 0.76
C ALA A 12 0.49 -9.68 0.39
N GLU A 13 -0.27 -10.13 1.39
CA GLU A 13 -1.64 -10.64 1.17
C GLU A 13 -2.59 -9.53 0.66
N HIS A 14 -2.51 -8.33 1.23
CA HIS A 14 -3.42 -7.24 0.90
C HIS A 14 -3.01 -6.44 -0.34
N THR A 15 -1.71 -6.30 -0.61
CA THR A 15 -1.22 -5.59 -1.80
C THR A 15 -1.15 -6.50 -3.04
N GLY A 16 -1.17 -7.81 -2.85
CA GLY A 16 -0.95 -8.79 -3.92
C GLY A 16 0.51 -8.88 -4.36
N GLN A 17 1.43 -8.21 -3.65
CA GLN A 17 2.86 -8.25 -3.95
C GLN A 17 3.51 -9.52 -3.40
N PRO A 18 4.56 -10.04 -4.06
CA PRO A 18 5.35 -11.13 -3.49
C PRO A 18 5.98 -10.74 -2.15
N LEU A 19 6.01 -11.67 -1.20
CA LEU A 19 6.61 -11.45 0.13
C LEU A 19 8.07 -10.97 0.06
N GLU A 20 8.82 -11.44 -0.94
CA GLU A 20 10.22 -11.07 -1.15
C GLU A 20 10.36 -9.58 -1.50
N VAL A 21 9.49 -9.07 -2.38
CA VAL A 21 9.43 -7.65 -2.79
C VAL A 21 9.08 -6.79 -1.59
N VAL A 22 8.00 -7.13 -0.86
CA VAL A 22 7.58 -6.41 0.35
C VAL A 22 8.70 -6.40 1.40
N THR A 23 9.47 -7.47 1.51
CA THR A 23 10.54 -7.55 2.50
C THR A 23 11.71 -6.63 2.19
N ASP A 24 12.10 -6.53 0.92
CA ASP A 24 13.13 -5.59 0.43
C ASP A 24 12.66 -4.14 0.58
N ASP A 25 11.45 -3.85 0.10
CA ASP A 25 10.87 -2.51 0.13
C ASP A 25 10.65 -2.01 1.57
N THR A 26 10.30 -2.89 2.50
CA THR A 26 10.13 -2.53 3.92
C THR A 26 11.46 -2.52 4.70
N GLU A 27 12.58 -2.98 4.11
CA GLU A 27 13.90 -2.99 4.78
C GLU A 27 14.40 -1.56 5.03
N ARG A 28 14.00 -0.64 4.17
CA ARG A 28 14.27 0.79 4.31
C ARG A 28 12.99 1.60 4.19
N ASP A 29 13.12 2.92 4.32
CA ASP A 29 12.02 3.82 4.06
C ASP A 29 11.74 3.85 2.55
N PHE A 30 10.68 3.16 2.14
CA PHE A 30 10.18 3.17 0.76
C PHE A 30 8.93 4.03 0.67
N TRP A 31 9.06 5.17 -0.03
CA TRP A 31 7.99 6.15 -0.18
C TRP A 31 7.38 6.02 -1.57
N LEU A 32 6.06 5.86 -1.63
CA LEU A 32 5.29 5.77 -2.86
C LEU A 32 4.49 7.06 -3.09
N GLY A 33 4.50 7.56 -4.31
CA GLY A 33 3.54 8.56 -4.77
C GLY A 33 2.12 7.99 -4.84
N PRO A 34 1.10 8.84 -5.03
CA PRO A 34 -0.29 8.39 -5.04
C PRO A 34 -0.61 7.38 -6.16
N GLU A 35 -0.06 7.56 -7.36
CA GLU A 35 -0.25 6.64 -8.49
C GLU A 35 0.50 5.32 -8.26
N GLU A 36 1.75 5.41 -7.81
CA GLU A 36 2.58 4.24 -7.52
C GLU A 36 1.99 3.41 -6.37
N ALA A 37 1.35 4.04 -5.38
CA ALA A 37 0.67 3.35 -4.29
C ALA A 37 -0.59 2.60 -4.74
N ILE A 38 -1.27 3.07 -5.81
CA ILE A 38 -2.36 2.31 -6.44
C ILE A 38 -1.80 1.11 -7.19
N GLU A 39 -0.76 1.31 -8.01
CA GLU A 39 -0.12 0.23 -8.77
C GLU A 39 0.49 -0.84 -7.84
N TYR A 40 1.06 -0.41 -6.73
CA TYR A 40 1.61 -1.30 -5.72
C TYR A 40 0.52 -2.08 -4.97
N GLY A 41 -0.73 -1.61 -4.98
CA GLY A 41 -1.87 -2.26 -4.31
C GLY A 41 -2.09 -1.79 -2.86
N VAL A 42 -1.48 -0.68 -2.44
CA VAL A 42 -1.70 -0.11 -1.09
C VAL A 42 -2.96 0.74 -1.03
N LEU A 43 -3.35 1.35 -2.15
CA LEU A 43 -4.51 2.23 -2.26
C LEU A 43 -5.44 1.78 -3.38
N ASP A 44 -6.76 1.86 -3.17
CA ASP A 44 -7.74 1.54 -4.22
C ASP A 44 -7.94 2.71 -5.20
N ALA A 45 -7.98 3.95 -4.68
CA ALA A 45 -8.20 5.15 -5.48
C ALA A 45 -7.72 6.42 -4.76
N VAL A 46 -7.32 7.42 -5.55
CA VAL A 46 -7.00 8.77 -5.08
C VAL A 46 -8.18 9.69 -5.40
N LEU A 47 -8.79 10.27 -4.38
CA LEU A 47 -9.94 11.16 -4.54
C LEU A 47 -9.48 12.61 -4.75
N SER A 48 -10.00 13.26 -5.80
CA SER A 48 -9.87 14.71 -5.98
C SER A 48 -11.02 15.45 -5.26
N GLY A 49 -10.82 16.75 -4.98
CA GLY A 49 -11.79 17.55 -4.18
C GLY A 49 -13.24 17.50 -4.67
N ARG A 50 -13.46 17.32 -5.98
CA ARG A 50 -14.82 17.20 -6.56
C ARG A 50 -15.48 15.85 -6.27
N GLN A 51 -14.71 14.79 -6.06
CA GLN A 51 -15.22 13.45 -5.75
C GLN A 51 -15.60 13.32 -4.27
N LEU A 52 -14.97 14.07 -3.37
CA LEU A 52 -15.28 14.05 -1.94
C LEU A 52 -16.68 14.63 -1.64
N GLU A 53 -17.11 15.67 -2.35
CA GLU A 53 -18.44 16.26 -2.16
C GLU A 53 -19.58 15.31 -2.53
N ALA A 54 -19.35 14.39 -3.48
CA ALA A 54 -20.34 13.44 -3.96
C ALA A 54 -20.57 12.24 -3.02
N VAL A 55 -19.62 11.93 -2.13
CA VAL A 55 -19.70 10.81 -1.17
C VAL A 55 -20.32 11.27 0.17
N SER A 56 -20.38 12.58 0.43
CA SER A 56 -20.92 13.16 1.67
C SER A 56 -22.44 13.42 1.64
N THR A 57 -23.14 13.01 0.57
CA THR A 57 -24.61 13.10 0.43
C THR A 57 -25.21 11.70 0.39
#